data_AF-A0A6V7JN77-F1
#
_entry.id   AF-A0A6V7JN77-F1
#
_cell.length_a   1.000
_cell.length_b   1.000
_cell.length_c   1.000
_cell.angle_alpha   90.00
_cell.angle_beta   90.00
_cell.angle_gamma   90.00
#
_symmetry.space_group_name_H-M   'P 1'
#
loop_
_entity.id
_entity.type
_entity.pdbx_description
1 polymer ?
#
loop_
_entity_poly.entity_id
_entity_poly.type
_entity_poly.pdbx_seq_one_letter_code
_entity_poly.pdbx_strand_id
1 'polypeptide(L)'
;TQNDEPDDQSVDGESSTSLVSENRYAYEYMMNNPRYSKTIIPPIIPDEEIPQEKVEYILNKEYITPLSISELIEDFRILSYHARPNRTVFTERHTKLLSALKDSVKNMVDDQIFLLLRYIEMWYPILRKGKQEALKKLEDELDHECWKRALDWDAEDLLRASDLFYHLRRSRESKLILYVTKKLGLKPQKMSAENYIQYMFMLNTCRKPSINMYELEYRLENLLETYTAEELSIIAMGFFKTQTPIRNPVLVKHIIQKCGENIMNLGNIFLCAAFKMA
;
A
#
# COMPACT_ATOMS: atom_id res chain seq x y z
N THR A 1 24.86 0.49 16.43
CA THR A 1 24.25 1.80 16.73
C THR A 1 22.94 1.88 15.96
N GLN A 2 21.83 1.65 16.66
CA GLN A 2 20.48 1.70 16.12
C GLN A 2 20.06 3.17 16.01
N ASN A 3 19.90 3.68 14.79
CA ASN A 3 19.19 4.94 14.55
C ASN A 3 17.71 4.58 14.35
N ASP A 4 16.97 4.60 15.45
CA ASP A 4 15.51 4.68 15.41
C ASP A 4 15.14 6.13 15.10
N GLU A 5 14.69 6.38 13.86
CA GLU A 5 13.93 7.60 13.57
C GLU A 5 12.59 7.54 14.32
N PRO A 6 12.15 8.65 14.94
CA PRO A 6 10.95 8.66 15.76
C PRO A 6 9.68 8.41 14.94
N ASP A 7 8.77 7.60 15.49
CA ASP A 7 7.39 7.49 15.06
C ASP A 7 6.76 8.90 15.08
N ASP A 8 6.28 9.34 13.91
CA ASP A 8 5.70 10.66 13.66
C ASP A 8 4.41 10.86 14.49
N GLN A 9 4.59 11.44 15.68
CA GLN A 9 3.54 11.96 16.54
C GLN A 9 3.93 13.37 17.01
N SER A 10 3.40 14.39 16.35
CA SER A 10 3.19 15.68 17.00
C SER A 10 1.90 16.32 16.48
N VAL A 11 1.00 16.59 17.42
CA VAL A 11 -0.04 17.60 17.28
C VAL A 11 0.35 18.68 18.24
N ASP A 12 0.76 19.84 17.72
CA ASP A 12 0.51 21.14 18.35
C ASP A 12 0.43 22.19 17.23
N GLY A 13 -0.57 23.05 17.35
CA GLY A 13 -0.99 23.96 16.29
C GLY A 13 -0.06 25.15 16.15
N GLU A 14 0.51 25.30 14.95
CA GLU A 14 0.80 26.55 14.26
C GLU A 14 1.36 26.20 12.87
N SER A 15 0.62 26.55 11.81
CA SER A 15 1.03 26.53 10.38
C SER A 15 2.01 25.42 9.96
N SER A 16 1.67 24.14 10.20
CA SER A 16 2.46 23.04 9.67
C SER A 16 2.08 22.80 8.21
N THR A 17 2.94 23.25 7.29
CA THR A 17 3.05 22.60 5.98
C THR A 17 3.36 21.14 6.27
N SER A 18 2.34 20.28 6.20
CA SER A 18 2.46 18.84 6.43
C SER A 18 3.63 18.33 5.58
N LEU A 19 4.76 17.98 6.22
CA LEU A 19 5.90 17.38 5.55
C LEU A 19 5.44 16.08 4.91
N VAL A 20 5.21 16.11 3.59
CA VAL A 20 4.83 14.93 2.82
C VAL A 20 5.97 13.93 2.94
N SER A 21 5.71 12.76 3.52
CA SER A 21 6.73 11.72 3.63
C SER A 21 7.24 11.31 2.24
N GLU A 22 8.51 10.91 2.17
CA GLU A 22 9.15 10.33 0.98
C GLU A 22 8.24 9.33 0.25
N ASN A 23 7.61 8.41 1.01
CA ASN A 23 6.76 7.35 0.45
C ASN A 23 5.45 7.91 -0.11
N ARG A 24 4.86 8.91 0.56
CA ARG A 24 3.64 9.55 0.06
C ARG A 24 3.91 10.27 -1.26
N TYR A 25 5.04 10.96 -1.38
CA TYR A 25 5.40 11.66 -2.61
C TYR A 25 5.62 10.70 -3.79
N ALA A 26 6.34 9.59 -3.55
CA ALA A 26 6.51 8.51 -4.54
C ALA A 26 5.17 7.88 -4.95
N TYR A 27 4.28 7.64 -3.98
CA TYR A 27 2.96 7.09 -4.25
C TYR A 27 2.09 8.03 -5.09
N GLU A 28 2.04 9.31 -4.73
CA GLU A 28 1.27 10.34 -5.46
C GLU A 28 1.73 10.46 -6.92
N TYR A 29 3.03 10.32 -7.19
CA TYR A 29 3.53 10.26 -8.57
C TYR A 29 2.94 9.08 -9.34
N MET A 30 2.99 7.87 -8.79
CA MET A 30 2.46 6.67 -9.48
C MET A 30 0.94 6.73 -9.64
N MET A 31 0.21 7.18 -8.61
CA MET A 31 -1.25 7.32 -8.63
C MET A 31 -1.72 8.28 -9.74
N ASN A 32 -0.98 9.35 -10.00
CA ASN A 32 -1.31 10.34 -11.02
C ASN A 32 -0.79 9.97 -12.43
N ASN A 33 -0.09 8.85 -12.58
CA ASN A 33 0.48 8.41 -13.85
C ASN A 33 -0.29 7.20 -14.39
N PRO A 34 -0.97 7.31 -15.55
CA PRO A 34 -1.80 6.23 -16.12
C PRO A 34 -1.08 4.89 -16.34
N ARG A 35 0.27 4.90 -16.47
CA ARG A 35 1.08 3.67 -16.60
C ARG A 35 0.87 2.69 -15.45
N TYR A 36 0.50 3.17 -14.27
CA TYR A 36 0.32 2.36 -13.06
C TYR A 36 -1.14 2.00 -12.77
N SER A 37 -2.08 2.36 -13.64
CA SER A 37 -3.53 2.16 -13.41
C SER A 37 -3.98 0.72 -13.20
N LYS A 38 -3.16 -0.26 -13.62
CA LYS A 38 -3.45 -1.69 -13.43
C LYS A 38 -3.20 -2.19 -12.01
N THR A 39 -2.33 -1.51 -11.28
CA THR A 39 -1.75 -2.02 -10.04
C THR A 39 -1.78 -1.00 -8.89
N ILE A 40 -1.96 0.29 -9.17
CA ILE A 40 -2.27 1.33 -8.20
C ILE A 40 -3.77 1.56 -8.21
N ILE A 41 -4.40 1.35 -7.07
CA ILE A 41 -5.85 1.38 -6.93
C ILE A 41 -6.27 2.77 -6.46
N PRO A 42 -7.14 3.47 -7.21
CA PRO A 42 -7.62 4.77 -6.78
C PRO A 42 -8.51 4.64 -5.53
N PRO A 43 -8.46 5.64 -4.63
CA PRO A 43 -9.31 5.65 -3.44
C PRO A 43 -10.79 5.67 -3.84
N ILE A 44 -11.63 5.03 -3.02
CA ILE A 44 -13.08 5.12 -3.18
C ILE A 44 -13.55 6.48 -2.67
N ILE A 45 -14.29 7.20 -3.51
CA ILE A 45 -15.00 8.41 -3.14
C ILE A 45 -16.48 8.03 -2.99
N PRO A 46 -17.08 8.18 -1.79
CA PRO A 46 -18.52 7.99 -1.62
C PRO A 46 -19.30 8.87 -2.59
N ASP A 47 -20.20 8.28 -3.35
CA ASP A 47 -21.05 8.94 -4.35
C ASP A 47 -22.51 9.11 -3.87
N GLU A 48 -22.84 8.56 -2.71
CA GLU A 48 -24.15 8.67 -2.08
C GLU A 48 -24.04 9.06 -0.60
N GLU A 49 -25.04 9.80 -0.13
CA GLU A 49 -25.23 10.08 1.29
C GLU A 49 -26.00 8.93 1.94
N ILE A 50 -25.48 8.40 3.05
CA ILE A 50 -26.07 7.28 3.77
C ILE A 50 -26.94 7.80 4.93
N PRO A 51 -28.25 7.51 4.96
CA PRO A 51 -29.11 7.90 6.07
C PRO A 51 -28.71 7.22 7.39
N GLN A 52 -28.75 7.96 8.50
CA GLN A 52 -28.42 7.45 9.84
C GLN A 52 -29.28 6.23 10.23
N GLU A 53 -30.54 6.18 9.83
CA GLU A 53 -31.45 5.06 10.10
C GLU A 53 -30.92 3.73 9.53
N LYS A 54 -30.32 3.79 8.33
CA LYS A 54 -29.72 2.61 7.67
C LYS A 54 -28.48 2.14 8.43
N VAL A 55 -27.66 3.09 8.90
CA VAL A 55 -26.49 2.80 9.75
C VAL A 55 -26.92 2.12 11.05
N GLU A 56 -27.92 2.68 11.74
CA GLU A 56 -28.44 2.14 12.99
C GLU A 56 -29.04 0.74 12.82
N TYR A 57 -29.75 0.50 11.72
CA TYR A 57 -30.26 -0.82 11.36
C TYR A 57 -29.11 -1.85 11.25
N ILE A 58 -28.05 -1.52 10.49
CA ILE A 58 -26.91 -2.40 10.26
C ILE A 58 -26.13 -2.67 11.56
N LEU A 59 -25.95 -1.65 12.41
CA LEU A 59 -25.24 -1.78 13.69
C LEU A 59 -26.00 -2.61 14.74
N ASN A 60 -27.33 -2.69 14.62
CA ASN A 60 -28.18 -3.48 15.53
C ASN A 60 -28.55 -4.87 14.97
N LYS A 61 -28.16 -5.17 13.75
CA LYS A 61 -28.44 -6.45 13.09
C LYS A 61 -27.75 -7.62 13.80
N GLU A 62 -28.51 -8.68 14.06
CA GLU A 62 -28.01 -9.94 14.55
C GLU A 62 -27.52 -10.77 13.35
N TYR A 63 -26.24 -10.68 13.02
CA TYR A 63 -25.60 -11.41 11.91
C TYR A 63 -25.53 -12.92 12.20
N ILE A 64 -26.68 -13.59 12.15
CA ILE A 64 -26.83 -15.03 12.41
C ILE A 64 -26.79 -15.80 11.08
N THR A 65 -26.05 -16.91 11.04
CA THR A 65 -25.81 -17.72 9.85
C THR A 65 -27.05 -18.48 9.34
N PRO A 66 -27.12 -18.81 8.03
CA PRO A 66 -26.18 -18.45 6.97
C PRO A 66 -26.46 -17.05 6.38
N LEU A 67 -25.39 -16.28 6.17
CA LEU A 67 -25.48 -14.93 5.60
C LEU A 67 -24.92 -14.92 4.18
N SER A 68 -25.49 -14.06 3.33
CA SER A 68 -24.96 -13.83 2.00
C SER A 68 -23.67 -13.01 2.07
N ILE A 69 -22.62 -13.43 1.38
CA ILE A 69 -21.36 -12.65 1.26
C ILE A 69 -21.63 -11.27 0.69
N SER A 70 -22.50 -11.18 -0.33
CA SER A 70 -22.88 -9.90 -0.95
C SER A 70 -23.57 -8.96 0.04
N GLU A 71 -24.41 -9.50 0.92
CA GLU A 71 -25.09 -8.73 1.96
C GLU A 71 -24.10 -8.22 3.00
N LEU A 72 -23.14 -9.04 3.44
CA LEU A 72 -22.10 -8.62 4.38
C LEU A 72 -21.21 -7.50 3.81
N ILE A 73 -20.81 -7.63 2.55
CA ILE A 73 -19.99 -6.64 1.86
C ILE A 73 -20.79 -5.33 1.69
N GLU A 74 -22.07 -5.42 1.35
CA GLU A 74 -22.95 -4.25 1.19
C GLU A 74 -23.19 -3.54 2.53
N ASP A 75 -23.49 -4.29 3.59
CA ASP A 75 -23.64 -3.74 4.94
C ASP A 75 -22.36 -3.01 5.37
N PHE A 76 -21.20 -3.59 5.10
CA PHE A 76 -19.92 -2.96 5.40
C PHE A 76 -19.63 -1.74 4.52
N ARG A 77 -19.96 -1.78 3.23
CA ARG A 77 -19.87 -0.62 2.32
C ARG A 77 -20.64 0.56 2.88
N ILE A 78 -21.88 0.33 3.29
CA ILE A 78 -22.77 1.37 3.83
C ILE A 78 -22.15 2.02 5.08
N LEU A 79 -21.61 1.21 6.00
CA LEU A 79 -20.90 1.75 7.17
C LEU A 79 -19.64 2.53 6.77
N SER A 80 -18.84 2.03 5.83
CA SER A 80 -17.64 2.71 5.33
C SER A 80 -17.97 4.05 4.65
N TYR A 81 -19.01 4.08 3.83
CA TYR A 81 -19.49 5.28 3.12
C TYR A 81 -19.98 6.33 4.10
N HIS A 82 -20.68 5.91 5.16
CA HIS A 82 -21.06 6.81 6.24
C HIS A 82 -19.84 7.29 7.05
N ALA A 83 -18.88 6.42 7.34
CA ALA A 83 -17.80 6.72 8.27
C ALA A 83 -16.79 7.75 7.75
N ARG A 84 -16.43 7.69 6.46
CA ARG A 84 -15.41 8.55 5.86
C ARG A 84 -15.72 10.05 5.96
N PRO A 85 -16.86 10.57 5.46
CA PRO A 85 -17.18 11.99 5.55
C PRO A 85 -17.43 12.43 7.00
N ASN A 86 -18.01 11.56 7.82
CA ASN A 86 -18.38 11.86 9.21
C ASN A 86 -17.24 11.62 10.22
N ARG A 87 -16.05 11.21 9.77
CA ARG A 87 -14.89 10.86 10.61
C ARG A 87 -15.25 9.91 11.75
N THR A 88 -16.13 8.96 11.46
CA THR A 88 -16.58 7.97 12.45
C THR A 88 -15.46 6.99 12.78
N VAL A 89 -15.39 6.58 14.04
CA VAL A 89 -14.43 5.59 14.53
C VAL A 89 -15.10 4.23 14.71
N PHE A 90 -14.32 3.16 14.59
CA PHE A 90 -14.81 1.82 14.94
C PHE A 90 -15.18 1.73 16.42
N THR A 91 -16.35 1.17 16.69
CA THR A 91 -16.88 0.91 18.04
C THR A 91 -17.23 -0.57 18.19
N GLU A 92 -17.48 -1.03 19.41
CA GLU A 92 -17.89 -2.41 19.70
C GLU A 92 -19.15 -2.84 18.93
N ARG A 93 -20.02 -1.90 18.55
CA ARG A 93 -21.22 -2.15 17.73
C ARG A 93 -20.89 -2.76 16.36
N HIS A 94 -19.68 -2.54 15.84
CA HIS A 94 -19.24 -3.10 14.55
C HIS A 94 -18.79 -4.57 14.67
N THR A 95 -18.55 -5.07 15.89
CA THR A 95 -17.91 -6.38 16.13
C THR A 95 -18.66 -7.53 15.50
N LYS A 96 -20.00 -7.50 15.49
CA LYS A 96 -20.82 -8.58 14.93
C LYS A 96 -20.60 -8.72 13.42
N LEU A 97 -20.70 -7.61 12.68
CA LEU A 97 -20.44 -7.57 11.25
C LEU A 97 -19.00 -7.96 10.92
N LEU A 98 -18.01 -7.39 11.64
CA LEU A 98 -16.59 -7.69 11.41
C LEU A 98 -16.28 -9.18 11.63
N SER A 99 -16.91 -9.81 12.63
CA SER A 99 -16.77 -11.24 12.90
C SER A 99 -17.40 -12.08 11.79
N ALA A 100 -18.60 -11.71 11.33
CA ALA A 100 -19.27 -12.39 10.22
C ALA A 100 -18.49 -12.29 8.90
N LEU A 101 -17.91 -11.11 8.62
CA LEU A 101 -16.99 -10.91 7.49
C LEU A 101 -15.77 -11.82 7.61
N LYS A 102 -15.12 -11.86 8.79
CA LYS A 102 -13.95 -12.71 9.04
C LYS A 102 -14.25 -14.17 8.71
N ASP A 103 -15.37 -14.69 9.21
CA ASP A 103 -15.74 -16.09 9.02
C ASP A 103 -16.10 -16.43 7.57
N SER A 104 -16.41 -15.41 6.77
CA SER A 104 -16.79 -15.52 5.36
C SER A 104 -15.61 -15.37 4.39
N VAL A 105 -14.46 -14.83 4.82
CA VAL A 105 -13.30 -14.49 3.96
C VAL A 105 -12.89 -15.67 3.05
N LYS A 106 -12.77 -16.87 3.62
CA LYS A 106 -12.38 -18.09 2.87
C LYS A 106 -13.30 -18.45 1.69
N ASN A 107 -14.54 -17.97 1.72
CA ASN A 107 -15.55 -18.27 0.70
C ASN A 107 -15.71 -17.12 -0.31
N MET A 108 -15.00 -15.99 -0.12
CA MET A 108 -15.04 -14.86 -1.03
C MET A 108 -14.20 -15.12 -2.28
N VAL A 109 -14.58 -14.57 -3.43
CA VAL A 109 -13.70 -14.49 -4.62
C VAL A 109 -12.72 -13.32 -4.50
N ASP A 110 -11.71 -13.26 -5.35
CA ASP A 110 -10.64 -12.25 -5.26
C ASP A 110 -11.18 -10.81 -5.37
N ASP A 111 -12.09 -10.56 -6.30
CA ASP A 111 -12.73 -9.24 -6.45
C ASP A 111 -13.47 -8.79 -5.17
N GLN A 112 -14.09 -9.73 -4.46
CA GLN A 112 -14.78 -9.46 -3.19
C GLN A 112 -13.78 -9.13 -2.08
N ILE A 113 -12.65 -9.84 -2.02
CA ILE A 113 -11.56 -9.57 -1.07
C ILE A 113 -10.97 -8.18 -1.32
N PHE A 114 -10.64 -7.86 -2.58
CA PHE A 114 -10.10 -6.56 -2.94
C PHE A 114 -11.09 -5.44 -2.64
N LEU A 115 -12.37 -5.63 -2.95
CA LEU A 115 -13.41 -4.66 -2.63
C LEU A 115 -13.53 -4.44 -1.11
N LEU A 116 -13.50 -5.51 -0.32
CA LEU A 116 -13.53 -5.40 1.13
C LEU A 116 -12.31 -4.65 1.69
N LEU A 117 -11.11 -4.92 1.19
CA LEU A 117 -9.89 -4.17 1.57
C LEU A 117 -10.03 -2.67 1.29
N ARG A 118 -10.62 -2.30 0.14
CA ARG A 118 -10.90 -0.88 -0.19
C ARG A 118 -11.91 -0.26 0.77
N TYR A 119 -12.93 -0.99 1.19
CA TYR A 119 -13.86 -0.50 2.21
C TYR A 119 -13.21 -0.35 3.58
N ILE A 120 -12.25 -1.21 3.93
CA ILE A 120 -11.48 -1.07 5.17
C ILE A 120 -10.58 0.18 5.10
N GLU A 121 -9.94 0.45 3.96
CA GLU A 121 -9.10 1.64 3.75
C GLU A 121 -9.84 2.94 4.11
N MET A 122 -11.14 3.04 3.84
CA MET A 122 -11.91 4.26 4.10
C MET A 122 -11.89 4.68 5.58
N TRP A 123 -11.65 3.74 6.49
CA TRP A 123 -11.53 4.00 7.92
C TRP A 123 -10.14 4.49 8.35
N TYR A 124 -9.15 4.45 7.45
CA TYR A 124 -7.78 4.88 7.71
C TYR A 124 -7.56 6.39 7.41
N PRO A 125 -6.69 7.08 8.17
CA PRO A 125 -5.79 6.53 9.19
C PRO A 125 -6.48 6.28 10.55
N ILE A 126 -6.31 5.08 11.10
CA ILE A 126 -6.77 4.72 12.45
C ILE A 126 -5.61 4.87 13.43
N LEU A 127 -5.84 5.51 14.58
CA LEU A 127 -4.87 5.53 15.69
C LEU A 127 -4.69 4.11 16.24
N ARG A 128 -3.45 3.65 16.46
CA ARG A 128 -3.16 2.29 16.99
C ARG A 128 -3.97 1.95 18.25
N LYS A 129 -4.16 2.91 19.17
CA LYS A 129 -4.95 2.74 20.41
C LYS A 129 -6.46 2.59 20.18
N GLY A 130 -6.98 3.05 19.03
CA GLY A 130 -8.39 2.97 18.65
C GLY A 130 -8.72 1.80 17.72
N LYS A 131 -7.73 0.96 17.38
CA LYS A 131 -7.94 -0.18 16.49
C LYS A 131 -8.64 -1.31 17.25
N GLN A 132 -9.90 -1.55 16.89
CA GLN A 132 -10.70 -2.63 17.47
C GLN A 132 -10.08 -3.99 17.13
N GLU A 133 -10.07 -4.89 18.12
CA GLU A 133 -9.52 -6.25 17.96
C GLU A 133 -10.26 -7.04 16.87
N ALA A 134 -11.56 -6.82 16.71
CA ALA A 134 -12.35 -7.45 15.64
C ALA A 134 -11.88 -7.04 14.24
N LEU A 135 -11.51 -5.78 14.04
CA LEU A 135 -10.96 -5.30 12.77
C LEU A 135 -9.59 -5.92 12.51
N LYS A 136 -8.71 -5.95 13.53
CA LYS A 136 -7.40 -6.59 13.41
C LYS A 136 -7.53 -8.06 12.99
N LYS A 137 -8.44 -8.80 13.61
CA LYS A 137 -8.74 -10.20 13.26
C LYS A 137 -9.24 -10.36 11.83
N LEU A 138 -10.09 -9.45 11.34
CA LEU A 138 -10.55 -9.46 9.95
C LEU A 138 -9.38 -9.24 8.98
N GLU A 139 -8.55 -8.22 9.23
CA GLU A 139 -7.39 -7.95 8.39
C GLU A 139 -6.34 -9.07 8.42
N ASP A 140 -6.13 -9.71 9.57
CA ASP A 140 -5.22 -10.85 9.70
C ASP A 140 -5.74 -12.05 8.88
N GLU A 141 -7.05 -12.29 8.86
CA GLU A 141 -7.67 -13.33 8.03
C GLU A 141 -7.59 -12.99 6.54
N LEU A 142 -7.80 -11.72 6.16
CA LEU A 142 -7.64 -11.25 4.79
C LEU A 142 -6.19 -11.40 4.29
N ASP A 143 -5.20 -11.02 5.10
CA ASP A 143 -3.78 -11.20 4.79
C ASP A 143 -3.43 -12.68 4.61
N HIS A 144 -3.92 -13.54 5.51
CA HIS A 144 -3.70 -14.98 5.44
C HIS A 144 -4.34 -15.60 4.19
N GLU A 145 -5.56 -15.22 3.85
CA GLU A 145 -6.24 -15.74 2.66
C GLU A 145 -5.61 -15.22 1.36
N CYS A 146 -5.27 -13.92 1.28
CA CYS A 146 -4.53 -13.38 0.15
C CYS A 146 -3.18 -14.08 -0.01
N TRP A 147 -2.46 -14.35 1.08
CA TRP A 147 -1.19 -15.08 1.04
C TRP A 147 -1.32 -16.50 0.45
N LYS A 148 -2.41 -17.23 0.75
CA LYS A 148 -2.65 -18.55 0.15
C LYS A 148 -2.85 -18.44 -1.36
N ARG A 149 -3.65 -17.47 -1.79
CA ARG A 149 -4.02 -17.27 -3.21
C ARG A 149 -2.89 -16.67 -4.05
N ALA A 150 -1.99 -15.94 -3.40
CA ALA A 150 -0.83 -15.32 -4.03
C ALA A 150 0.10 -16.31 -4.76
N LEU A 151 0.00 -17.62 -4.48
CA LEU A 151 0.69 -18.65 -5.27
C LEU A 151 0.30 -18.58 -6.75
N ASP A 152 -0.99 -18.42 -7.04
CA ASP A 152 -1.58 -18.47 -8.38
C ASP A 152 -1.68 -17.08 -9.03
N TRP A 153 -1.56 -16.01 -8.26
CA TRP A 153 -1.57 -14.64 -8.76
C TRP A 153 -0.33 -14.31 -9.60
N ASP A 154 -0.59 -13.52 -10.65
CA ASP A 154 0.43 -12.91 -11.50
C ASP A 154 1.08 -11.68 -10.84
N ALA A 155 2.02 -11.05 -11.53
CA ALA A 155 2.72 -9.89 -10.97
C ALA A 155 1.79 -8.68 -10.74
N GLU A 156 0.79 -8.46 -11.59
CA GLU A 156 -0.13 -7.33 -11.48
C GLU A 156 -1.05 -7.52 -10.28
N ASP A 157 -1.62 -8.71 -10.08
CA ASP A 157 -2.48 -9.03 -8.94
C ASP A 157 -1.72 -8.95 -7.60
N LEU A 158 -0.47 -9.44 -7.57
CA LEU A 158 0.39 -9.34 -6.39
C LEU A 158 0.69 -7.89 -6.02
N LEU A 159 0.98 -7.04 -7.01
CA LEU A 159 1.26 -5.63 -6.80
C LEU A 159 -0.01 -4.85 -6.42
N ARG A 160 -1.15 -5.19 -7.04
CA ARG A 160 -2.47 -4.63 -6.70
C ARG A 160 -2.87 -4.95 -5.26
N ALA A 161 -2.71 -6.19 -4.83
CA ALA A 161 -2.95 -6.54 -3.43
C ALA A 161 -1.95 -5.83 -2.51
N SER A 162 -0.69 -5.70 -2.93
CA SER A 162 0.32 -4.98 -2.15
C SER A 162 -0.02 -3.50 -1.93
N ASP A 163 -0.62 -2.88 -2.94
CA ASP A 163 -1.13 -1.52 -2.90
C ASP A 163 -2.18 -1.34 -1.80
N LEU A 164 -3.18 -2.23 -1.79
CA LEU A 164 -4.22 -2.24 -0.74
C LEU A 164 -3.62 -2.35 0.66
N PHE A 165 -2.65 -3.24 0.86
CA PHE A 165 -1.98 -3.40 2.16
C PHE A 165 -1.09 -2.21 2.55
N TYR A 166 -0.61 -1.43 1.58
CA TYR A 166 0.05 -0.15 1.84
C TYR A 166 -0.93 0.86 2.46
N HIS A 167 -2.14 0.99 1.92
CA HIS A 167 -3.18 1.88 2.46
C HIS A 167 -3.61 1.51 3.88
N LEU A 168 -3.63 0.21 4.20
CA LEU A 168 -3.92 -0.30 5.55
C LEU A 168 -2.76 -0.11 6.55
N ARG A 169 -1.62 0.46 6.11
CA ARG A 169 -0.38 0.62 6.90
C ARG A 169 0.15 -0.71 7.43
N ARG A 170 -0.01 -1.79 6.66
CA ARG A 170 0.35 -3.16 7.04
C ARG A 170 1.54 -3.74 6.27
N SER A 171 2.21 -2.94 5.44
CA SER A 171 3.32 -3.39 4.58
C SER A 171 4.45 -4.13 5.30
N ARG A 172 4.66 -3.89 6.61
CA ARG A 172 5.74 -4.52 7.39
C ARG A 172 5.35 -5.83 8.07
N GLU A 173 4.07 -5.99 8.37
CA GLU A 173 3.56 -7.12 9.18
C GLU A 173 2.81 -8.15 8.33
N SER A 174 2.44 -7.79 7.10
CA SER A 174 1.70 -8.65 6.19
C SER A 174 2.54 -9.83 5.68
N LYS A 175 1.99 -11.03 5.82
CA LYS A 175 2.53 -12.27 5.25
C LYS A 175 2.49 -12.24 3.74
N LEU A 176 1.41 -11.69 3.16
CA LEU A 176 1.30 -11.48 1.72
C LEU A 176 2.46 -10.62 1.22
N ILE A 177 2.69 -9.45 1.81
CA ILE A 177 3.75 -8.53 1.37
C ILE A 177 5.14 -9.18 1.47
N LEU A 178 5.41 -9.91 2.55
CA LEU A 178 6.67 -10.66 2.68
C LEU A 178 6.81 -11.75 1.60
N TYR A 179 5.72 -12.37 1.19
CA TYR A 179 5.72 -13.33 0.10
C TYR A 179 5.93 -12.64 -1.26
N VAL A 180 5.21 -11.56 -1.55
CA VAL A 180 5.31 -10.79 -2.81
C VAL A 180 6.73 -10.27 -3.02
N THR A 181 7.31 -9.65 -1.98
CA THR A 181 8.71 -9.17 -2.00
C THR A 181 9.67 -10.27 -2.41
N LYS A 182 9.54 -11.47 -1.84
CA LYS A 182 10.36 -12.63 -2.21
C LYS A 182 10.06 -13.16 -3.62
N LYS A 183 8.79 -13.40 -3.96
CA LYS A 183 8.39 -14.02 -5.24
C LYS A 183 8.86 -13.20 -6.44
N LEU A 184 8.61 -11.89 -6.42
CA LEU A 184 9.00 -10.98 -7.49
C LEU A 184 10.51 -10.70 -7.49
N GLY A 185 11.12 -10.61 -6.30
CA GLY A 185 12.56 -10.39 -6.14
C GLY A 185 13.45 -11.55 -6.60
N LEU A 186 12.90 -12.77 -6.70
CA LEU A 186 13.62 -13.93 -7.23
C LEU A 186 13.78 -13.91 -8.77
N LYS A 187 12.90 -13.20 -9.49
CA LYS A 187 12.90 -13.16 -10.95
C LYS A 187 12.61 -11.76 -11.49
N PRO A 188 13.42 -10.74 -11.14
CA PRO A 188 13.16 -9.36 -11.52
C PRO A 188 13.15 -9.12 -13.04
N GLN A 189 13.87 -9.93 -13.81
CA GLN A 189 13.84 -9.94 -15.27
C GLN A 189 12.46 -10.23 -15.89
N LYS A 190 11.54 -10.83 -15.12
CA LYS A 190 10.17 -11.09 -15.58
C LYS A 190 9.22 -9.92 -15.35
N MET A 191 9.62 -8.92 -14.57
CA MET A 191 8.80 -7.74 -14.33
C MET A 191 8.85 -6.81 -15.55
N SER A 192 7.70 -6.23 -15.92
CA SER A 192 7.65 -5.05 -16.78
C SER A 192 8.36 -3.88 -16.13
N ALA A 193 8.61 -2.81 -16.90
CA ALA A 193 9.22 -1.59 -16.36
C ALA A 193 8.34 -0.97 -15.27
N GLU A 194 7.03 -0.93 -15.48
CA GLU A 194 6.04 -0.40 -14.52
C GLU A 194 6.01 -1.22 -13.24
N ASN A 195 5.94 -2.55 -13.36
CA ASN A 195 5.92 -3.46 -12.20
C ASN A 195 7.23 -3.37 -11.40
N TYR A 196 8.37 -3.14 -12.08
CA TYR A 196 9.65 -2.93 -11.42
C TYR A 196 9.63 -1.66 -10.54
N ILE A 197 9.11 -0.53 -11.04
CA ILE A 197 9.01 0.71 -10.26
C ILE A 197 8.14 0.52 -9.03
N GLN A 198 6.94 -0.05 -9.19
CA GLN A 198 6.06 -0.28 -8.05
C GLN A 198 6.65 -1.29 -7.06
N TYR A 199 7.35 -2.30 -7.55
CA TYR A 199 8.09 -3.23 -6.70
C TYR A 199 9.17 -2.49 -5.88
N MET A 200 9.95 -1.61 -6.51
CA MET A 200 10.96 -0.80 -5.80
C MET A 200 10.33 0.15 -4.78
N PHE A 201 9.17 0.74 -5.08
CA PHE A 201 8.37 1.48 -4.11
C PHE A 201 7.94 0.61 -2.92
N MET A 202 7.44 -0.60 -3.18
CA MET A 202 7.05 -1.54 -2.13
C MET A 202 8.25 -1.85 -1.22
N LEU A 203 9.46 -2.07 -1.77
CA LEU A 203 10.66 -2.32 -0.97
C LEU A 203 10.98 -1.18 0.00
N ASN A 204 10.74 0.07 -0.40
CA ASN A 204 10.87 1.24 0.47
C ASN A 204 9.90 1.15 1.68
N THR A 205 8.68 0.66 1.49
CA THR A 205 7.70 0.51 2.58
C THR A 205 8.01 -0.65 3.54
N CYS A 206 8.56 -1.76 3.03
CA CYS A 206 8.81 -2.98 3.81
C CYS A 206 10.09 -2.91 4.66
N ARG A 207 11.09 -2.13 4.26
CA ARG A 207 12.44 -2.00 4.88
C ARG A 207 13.16 -3.35 5.08
N LYS A 208 14.20 -3.60 4.27
CA LYS A 208 15.11 -4.78 4.32
C LYS A 208 14.45 -6.15 4.06
N PRO A 209 13.89 -6.38 2.87
CA PRO A 209 13.55 -7.74 2.42
C PRO A 209 14.80 -8.63 2.28
N SER A 210 14.66 -9.93 2.56
CA SER A 210 15.70 -10.94 2.26
C SER A 210 15.60 -11.33 0.78
N ILE A 211 16.14 -10.48 -0.09
CA ILE A 211 16.18 -10.66 -1.55
C ILE A 211 17.54 -10.27 -2.11
N ASN A 212 17.87 -10.80 -3.29
CA ASN A 212 19.12 -10.45 -3.96
C ASN A 212 18.98 -9.12 -4.72
N MET A 213 19.36 -8.02 -4.07
CA MET A 213 19.32 -6.69 -4.66
C MET A 213 20.23 -6.53 -5.89
N TYR A 214 21.23 -7.40 -6.08
CA TYR A 214 22.09 -7.38 -7.26
C TYR A 214 21.34 -7.74 -8.55
N GLU A 215 20.39 -8.68 -8.49
CA GLU A 215 19.56 -9.02 -9.66
C GLU A 215 18.61 -7.88 -10.03
N LEU A 216 18.17 -7.10 -9.05
CA LEU A 216 17.39 -5.88 -9.28
C LEU A 216 18.25 -4.81 -9.94
N GLU A 217 19.48 -4.63 -9.47
CA GLU A 217 20.45 -3.72 -10.08
C GLU A 217 20.73 -4.09 -11.55
N TYR A 218 20.98 -5.37 -11.84
CA TYR A 218 21.15 -5.85 -13.21
C TYR A 218 19.89 -5.62 -14.07
N ARG A 219 18.69 -5.79 -13.51
CA ARG A 219 17.45 -5.45 -14.22
C ARG A 219 17.34 -3.96 -14.50
N LEU A 220 17.73 -3.11 -13.56
CA LEU A 220 17.73 -1.66 -13.71
C LEU A 220 18.62 -1.21 -14.87
N GLU A 221 19.83 -1.77 -15.02
CA GLU A 221 20.73 -1.48 -16.14
C GLU A 221 20.05 -1.68 -17.50
N ASN A 222 19.25 -2.75 -17.63
CA ASN A 222 18.55 -3.09 -18.88
C ASN A 222 17.35 -2.18 -19.18
N LEU A 223 16.84 -1.44 -18.20
CA LEU A 223 15.63 -0.61 -18.34
C LEU A 223 15.90 0.89 -18.11
N LEU A 224 17.14 1.26 -17.81
CA LEU A 224 17.54 2.59 -17.36
C LEU A 224 17.00 3.73 -18.26
N GLU A 225 17.12 3.56 -19.57
CA GLU A 225 16.70 4.57 -20.55
C GLU A 225 15.18 4.77 -20.59
N THR A 226 14.41 3.76 -20.18
CA THR A 226 12.94 3.78 -20.22
C THR A 226 12.31 4.57 -19.08
N TYR A 227 13.07 4.88 -18.03
CA TYR A 227 12.56 5.49 -16.81
C TYR A 227 12.66 7.01 -16.81
N THR A 228 11.66 7.69 -16.25
CA THR A 228 11.75 9.14 -15.99
C THR A 228 12.65 9.45 -14.80
N ALA A 229 12.97 10.73 -14.58
CA ALA A 229 13.76 11.15 -13.43
C ALA A 229 13.06 10.81 -12.10
N GLU A 230 11.74 10.98 -12.02
CA GLU A 230 10.92 10.60 -10.86
C GLU A 230 10.98 9.09 -10.60
N GLU A 231 10.83 8.27 -11.63
CA GLU A 231 10.90 6.81 -11.53
C GLU A 231 12.27 6.34 -11.05
N LEU A 232 13.36 6.93 -11.56
CA LEU A 232 14.71 6.67 -11.08
C LEU A 232 14.91 7.10 -9.63
N SER A 233 14.31 8.21 -9.21
CA SER A 233 14.30 8.63 -7.81
C SER A 233 13.54 7.64 -6.92
N ILE A 234 12.41 7.07 -7.36
CA ILE A 234 11.69 6.01 -6.63
C ILE A 234 12.58 4.76 -6.48
N ILE A 235 13.28 4.37 -7.54
CA ILE A 235 14.24 3.25 -7.51
C ILE A 235 15.37 3.54 -6.50
N ALA A 236 15.93 4.75 -6.53
CA ALA A 236 16.97 5.20 -5.60
C ALA A 236 16.50 5.09 -4.14
N MET A 237 15.27 5.50 -3.84
CA MET A 237 14.66 5.33 -2.52
C MET A 237 14.61 3.87 -2.10
N GLY A 238 14.25 2.97 -3.02
CA GLY A 238 14.22 1.53 -2.77
C GLY A 238 15.58 0.99 -2.35
N PHE A 239 16.64 1.24 -3.13
CA PHE A 239 18.02 0.82 -2.79
C PHE A 239 18.50 1.41 -1.46
N PHE A 240 18.25 2.70 -1.24
CA PHE A 240 18.63 3.37 0.00
C PHE A 240 17.94 2.74 1.23
N LYS A 241 16.64 2.50 1.16
CA LYS A 241 15.84 1.96 2.29
C LYS A 241 16.08 0.47 2.54
N THR A 242 16.52 -0.28 1.54
CA THR A 242 17.04 -1.64 1.74
C THR A 242 18.50 -1.65 2.20
N GLN A 243 19.13 -0.49 2.36
CA GLN A 243 20.54 -0.33 2.74
C GLN A 243 21.48 -1.11 1.81
N THR A 244 21.13 -1.20 0.53
CA THR A 244 21.96 -1.84 -0.47
C THR A 244 22.41 -0.80 -1.48
N PRO A 245 23.72 -0.47 -1.54
CA PRO A 245 24.21 0.48 -2.53
C PRO A 245 24.12 -0.12 -3.93
N ILE A 246 23.83 0.73 -4.92
CA ILE A 246 24.03 0.39 -6.33
C ILE A 246 25.54 0.31 -6.56
N ARG A 247 26.02 -0.84 -7.02
CA ARG A 247 27.46 -1.12 -7.14
C ARG A 247 28.05 -0.59 -8.44
N ASN A 248 27.26 -0.50 -9.50
CA ASN A 248 27.69 -0.01 -10.79
C ASN A 248 27.80 1.52 -10.78
N PRO A 249 29.02 2.09 -10.81
CA PRO A 249 29.20 3.54 -10.77
C PRO A 249 28.69 4.24 -12.03
N VAL A 250 28.63 3.55 -13.16
CA VAL A 250 28.05 4.08 -14.40
C VAL A 250 26.55 4.28 -14.23
N LEU A 251 25.88 3.32 -13.59
CA LEU A 251 24.45 3.39 -13.30
C LEU A 251 24.13 4.55 -12.35
N VAL A 252 24.89 4.66 -11.25
CA VAL A 252 24.76 5.78 -10.30
C VAL A 252 24.96 7.12 -11.00
N LYS A 253 26.02 7.25 -11.79
CA LYS A 253 26.31 8.49 -12.55
C LYS A 253 25.17 8.85 -13.49
N HIS A 254 24.62 7.87 -14.21
CA HIS A 254 23.51 8.11 -15.14
C HIS A 254 22.26 8.59 -14.38
N ILE A 255 21.91 7.95 -13.26
CA ILE A 255 20.74 8.37 -12.46
C ILE A 255 20.93 9.81 -11.96
N ILE A 256 22.10 10.13 -11.40
CA ILE A 256 22.41 11.48 -10.92
C ILE A 256 22.35 12.50 -12.06
N GLN A 257 22.91 12.17 -13.22
CA GLN A 257 22.89 13.06 -14.39
C GLN A 257 21.46 13.33 -14.85
N LYS A 258 20.65 12.28 -15.03
CA LYS A 258 19.26 12.41 -15.50
C LYS A 258 18.39 13.18 -14.52
N CYS A 259 18.55 12.95 -13.20
CA CYS A 259 17.85 13.75 -12.19
C CYS A 259 18.36 15.20 -12.15
N GLY A 260 19.68 15.43 -12.35
CA GLY A 260 20.29 16.75 -12.39
C GLY A 260 19.87 17.59 -13.61
N GLU A 261 19.73 16.98 -14.77
CA GLU A 261 19.19 17.61 -15.98
C GLU A 261 17.73 18.06 -15.80
N ASN A 262 17.00 17.42 -14.88
CA ASN A 262 15.61 17.71 -14.55
C ASN A 262 15.43 18.50 -13.24
N ILE A 263 16.51 19.07 -12.68
CA ILE A 263 16.51 19.68 -11.33
C ILE A 263 15.46 20.78 -11.11
N MET A 264 15.10 21.52 -12.16
CA MET A 264 14.12 22.60 -12.07
C MET A 264 12.66 22.09 -12.00
N ASN A 265 12.42 20.87 -12.46
CA ASN A 265 11.09 20.27 -12.54
C ASN A 265 10.90 19.14 -11.53
N LEU A 266 12.00 18.55 -11.04
CA LEU A 266 11.97 17.44 -10.11
C LEU A 266 11.77 17.93 -8.68
N GLY A 267 10.80 17.35 -7.97
CA GLY A 267 10.56 17.70 -6.57
C GLY A 267 11.78 17.45 -5.67
N ASN A 268 11.99 18.32 -4.68
CA ASN A 268 13.14 18.24 -3.75
C ASN A 268 13.31 16.86 -3.10
N ILE A 269 12.20 16.17 -2.79
CA ILE A 269 12.23 14.82 -2.20
C ILE A 269 12.91 13.82 -3.16
N PHE A 270 12.57 13.88 -4.45
CA PHE A 270 13.16 13.01 -5.47
C PHE A 270 14.62 13.35 -5.77
N LEU A 271 14.98 14.63 -5.76
CA LEU A 271 16.38 15.05 -5.86
C LEU A 271 17.20 14.51 -4.69
N CYS A 272 16.73 14.74 -3.46
CA CYS A 272 17.39 14.22 -2.26
C CYS A 272 17.54 12.70 -2.31
N ALA A 273 16.53 11.97 -2.77
CA ALA A 273 16.61 10.51 -2.91
C ALA A 273 17.70 10.07 -3.91
N ALA A 274 17.78 10.73 -5.07
CA ALA A 274 18.80 10.41 -6.08
C ALA A 274 20.22 10.71 -5.57
N PHE A 275 20.42 11.85 -4.88
CA PHE A 275 21.72 12.24 -4.37
C PHE A 275 22.17 11.45 -3.13
N LYS A 276 21.26 10.82 -2.37
CA LYS A 276 21.61 9.89 -1.28
C LYS A 276 22.36 8.65 -1.75
N MET A 277 22.42 8.40 -3.06
CA MET A 277 23.17 7.30 -3.66
C MET A 277 24.64 7.66 -3.95
N ALA A 278 25.00 8.94 -3.91
CA ALA A 278 26.37 9.42 -4.08
C ALA A 278 27.12 9.37 -2.74
#